data_AF-A0A1W6MRE1-F1
#
_entry.id   AF-A0A1W6MRE1-F1
#
_cell.length_a   1.000
_cell.length_b   1.000
_cell.length_c   1.000
_cell.angle_alpha   90.00
_cell.angle_beta   90.00
_cell.angle_gamma   90.00
#
_symmetry.space_group_name_H-M   'P 1'
#
loop_
_entity.id
_entity.type
_entity.pdbx_description
1 polymer ?
#
loop_
_entity_poly.entity_id
_entity_poly.type
_entity_poly.pdbx_seq_one_letter_code
_entity_poly.pdbx_strand_id
1 'polypeptide(L)'
;MGYLTPPPNPAPVIVYKDTGGLVSDYEAQTELYRRQNREVRLHECRSACTMALSLPNVCVYPDAQVKFHQAYNAITREVDLGVSQQLFDSYPTAVRARLGYLTRQYKVLSGRELIALGMRNCNPGHDDGVMIASRKDPAQAIAQAETPHDDALQSMAKSVKTAVAKALARPEGEPAEALAFADRSPAPPQPLPAMAGLSQEVEIPLPPRRPDFRVAAITPAETVGVAAETASAPPPVVIAPLAQEPTANAQPRHAFVPRRMEGGTPMLATGRFYPPPDERQADRGGERKTSGS
;
A
#
# COMPACT_ATOMS: atom_id res chain seq x y z
N MET A 1 -7.79 -7.99 -3.85
CA MET A 1 -6.88 -8.11 -2.69
C MET A 1 -6.77 -6.75 -2.02
N GLY A 2 -6.57 -6.74 -0.71
CA GLY A 2 -6.40 -5.52 0.10
C GLY A 2 -4.92 -5.26 0.39
N TYR A 3 -4.60 -4.05 0.82
CA TYR A 3 -3.25 -3.63 1.14
C TYR A 3 -2.66 -4.36 2.35
N LEU A 4 -3.48 -4.76 3.32
CA LEU A 4 -3.06 -5.52 4.51
C LEU A 4 -3.05 -7.03 4.32
N THR A 5 -3.46 -7.53 3.16
CA THR A 5 -3.52 -8.97 2.87
C THR A 5 -2.81 -9.23 1.55
N PRO A 6 -1.48 -9.02 1.52
CA PRO A 6 -0.73 -9.15 0.28
C PRO A 6 -0.61 -10.62 -0.15
N PRO A 7 -0.37 -10.87 -1.45
CA PRO A 7 0.03 -12.20 -1.89
C PRO A 7 1.42 -12.57 -1.30
N PRO A 8 1.87 -13.82 -1.44
CA PRO A 8 3.24 -14.18 -1.10
C PRO A 8 4.28 -13.31 -1.85
N ASN A 9 5.37 -12.95 -1.17
CA ASN A 9 6.52 -12.28 -1.79
C ASN A 9 7.19 -13.26 -2.79
N PRO A 10 7.56 -12.84 -4.03
CA PRO A 10 7.75 -11.46 -4.52
C PRO A 10 6.63 -10.89 -5.37
N ALA A 11 5.43 -11.49 -5.39
CA ALA A 11 4.35 -10.97 -6.20
C ALA A 11 3.98 -9.52 -5.80
N PRO A 12 3.67 -8.64 -6.77
CA PRO A 12 3.25 -7.28 -6.49
C PRO A 12 1.93 -7.27 -5.72
N VAL A 13 1.75 -6.27 -4.85
CA VAL A 13 0.49 -6.06 -4.14
C VAL A 13 -0.43 -5.24 -5.03
N ILE A 14 -1.54 -5.81 -5.48
CA ILE A 14 -2.53 -5.10 -6.29
C ILE A 14 -3.74 -4.73 -5.43
N VAL A 15 -3.93 -3.44 -5.20
CA VAL A 15 -4.97 -2.87 -4.34
C VAL A 15 -6.16 -2.48 -5.20
N TYR A 16 -7.25 -3.22 -5.11
CA TYR A 16 -8.42 -3.01 -5.97
C TYR A 16 -9.55 -2.20 -5.35
N LYS A 17 -9.88 -2.44 -4.08
CA LYS A 17 -11.06 -1.87 -3.38
C LYS A 17 -10.81 -1.83 -1.88
N ASP A 18 -9.70 -1.26 -1.48
CA ASP A 18 -9.37 -1.15 -0.06
C ASP A 18 -10.04 0.09 0.53
N THR A 19 -10.90 -0.11 1.53
CA THR A 19 -11.63 0.98 2.20
C THR A 19 -10.81 1.66 3.31
N GLY A 20 -9.63 1.14 3.60
CA GLY A 20 -8.79 1.53 4.72
C GLY A 20 -9.18 0.84 6.02
N GLY A 21 -8.60 1.33 7.11
CA GLY A 21 -8.76 0.80 8.45
C GLY A 21 -7.93 1.60 9.44
N LEU A 22 -7.44 0.93 10.48
CA LEU A 22 -6.60 1.56 11.49
C LEU A 22 -5.28 2.04 10.89
N VAL A 23 -4.97 3.33 10.99
CA VAL A 23 -3.79 3.93 10.34
C VAL A 23 -2.49 3.23 10.76
N SER A 24 -2.35 2.83 12.02
CA SER A 24 -1.14 2.14 12.52
C SER A 24 -0.85 0.81 11.80
N ASP A 25 -1.88 0.05 11.43
CA ASP A 25 -1.71 -1.23 10.74
C ASP A 25 -1.15 -1.02 9.33
N TYR A 26 -1.68 0.00 8.65
CA TYR A 26 -1.22 0.38 7.31
C TYR A 26 0.16 1.01 7.36
N GLU A 27 0.50 1.76 8.40
CA GLU A 27 1.84 2.32 8.57
C GLU A 27 2.88 1.21 8.73
N ALA A 28 2.62 0.27 9.65
CA ALA A 28 3.47 -0.90 9.85
C ALA A 28 3.63 -1.70 8.55
N GLN A 29 2.53 -1.95 7.83
CA GLN A 29 2.57 -2.67 6.55
C GLN A 29 3.31 -1.90 5.45
N THR A 30 3.16 -0.57 5.40
CA THR A 30 3.89 0.30 4.47
C THR A 30 5.38 0.23 4.73
N GLU A 31 5.80 0.25 6.00
CA GLU A 31 7.21 0.11 6.33
C GLU A 31 7.78 -1.27 5.93
N LEU A 32 7.01 -2.35 6.10
CA LEU A 32 7.40 -3.66 5.58
C LEU A 32 7.57 -3.65 4.05
N TYR A 33 6.65 -3.03 3.30
CA TYR A 33 6.78 -2.91 1.85
C TYR A 33 7.99 -2.07 1.42
N ARG A 34 8.29 -1.00 2.16
CA ARG A 34 9.47 -0.16 1.94
C ARG A 34 10.75 -0.96 2.10
N ARG A 35 10.91 -1.70 3.20
CA ARG A 35 12.10 -2.55 3.45
C ARG A 35 12.27 -3.64 2.40
N GLN A 36 11.16 -4.16 1.87
CA GLN A 36 11.17 -5.21 0.85
C GLN A 36 11.35 -4.66 -0.58
N ASN A 37 11.36 -3.34 -0.76
CA ASN A 37 11.21 -2.68 -2.06
C ASN A 37 10.04 -3.28 -2.88
N ARG A 38 8.96 -3.64 -2.17
CA ARG A 38 7.86 -4.39 -2.75
C ARG A 38 7.02 -3.50 -3.65
N GLU A 39 6.72 -3.97 -4.85
CA GLU A 39 5.86 -3.23 -5.76
C GLU A 39 4.41 -3.22 -5.26
N VAL A 40 3.80 -2.03 -5.26
CA VAL A 40 2.39 -1.84 -4.95
C VAL A 40 1.70 -1.13 -6.12
N ARG A 41 0.59 -1.69 -6.61
CA ARG A 41 -0.19 -1.16 -7.72
C ARG A 41 -1.58 -0.76 -7.24
N LEU A 42 -1.97 0.49 -7.43
CA LEU A 42 -3.23 1.03 -6.92
C LEU A 42 -4.30 1.21 -8.01
N HIS A 43 -5.49 0.65 -7.77
CA HIS A 43 -6.75 0.99 -8.46
C HIS A 43 -7.66 1.82 -7.54
N GLU A 44 -8.49 1.19 -6.69
CA GLU A 44 -9.31 1.92 -5.73
C GLU A 44 -8.77 1.76 -4.31
N CYS A 45 -8.52 2.90 -3.67
CA CYS A 45 -7.99 2.97 -2.32
C CYS A 45 -8.59 4.17 -1.58
N ARG A 46 -9.07 3.93 -0.35
CA ARG A 46 -9.69 4.93 0.52
C ARG A 46 -8.98 4.96 1.87
N SER A 47 -8.82 6.13 2.46
CA SER A 47 -8.31 6.27 3.83
C SER A 47 -6.87 5.74 4.01
N ALA A 48 -6.59 4.92 5.01
CA ALA A 48 -5.25 4.48 5.39
C ALA A 48 -4.44 3.78 4.28
N CYS A 49 -5.06 3.07 3.32
CA CYS A 49 -4.30 2.46 2.21
C CYS A 49 -3.58 3.48 1.33
N THR A 50 -3.98 4.76 1.39
CA THR A 50 -3.37 5.83 0.58
C THR A 50 -1.92 6.09 0.98
N MET A 51 -1.47 5.62 2.15
CA MET A 51 -0.06 5.63 2.55
C MET A 51 0.85 4.83 1.62
N ALA A 52 0.29 3.94 0.79
CA ALA A 52 1.00 3.29 -0.30
C ALA A 52 1.71 4.30 -1.23
N LEU A 53 1.15 5.51 -1.39
CA LEU A 53 1.75 6.58 -2.19
C LEU A 53 3.12 7.04 -1.68
N SER A 54 3.48 6.72 -0.42
CA SER A 54 4.78 7.02 0.19
C SER A 54 5.88 6.01 -0.14
N LEU A 55 5.54 4.92 -0.84
CA LEU A 55 6.49 3.86 -1.18
C LEU A 55 7.29 4.25 -2.42
N PRO A 56 8.59 3.89 -2.49
CA PRO A 56 9.42 4.16 -3.66
C PRO A 56 9.01 3.34 -4.89
N ASN A 57 8.42 2.14 -4.67
CA ASN A 57 8.01 1.23 -5.73
C ASN A 57 6.48 1.12 -5.85
N VAL A 58 5.77 2.23 -5.64
CA VAL A 58 4.33 2.31 -5.92
C VAL A 58 4.10 2.79 -7.34
N CYS A 59 3.06 2.27 -7.99
CA CYS A 59 2.47 2.87 -9.18
C CYS A 59 0.96 2.97 -9.02
N VAL A 60 0.35 3.84 -9.82
CA VAL A 60 -1.10 4.01 -9.88
C VAL A 60 -1.58 3.74 -11.30
N TYR A 61 -2.73 3.08 -11.45
CA TYR A 61 -3.37 2.94 -12.76
C TYR A 61 -4.06 4.25 -13.14
N PRO A 62 -4.14 4.63 -14.42
CA PRO A 62 -4.75 5.91 -14.83
C PRO A 62 -6.22 6.06 -14.42
N ASP A 63 -6.95 4.95 -14.35
CA ASP A 63 -8.36 4.88 -13.93
C ASP A 63 -8.55 4.73 -12.41
N ALA A 64 -7.46 4.74 -11.64
CA ALA A 64 -7.49 4.64 -10.19
C ALA A 64 -8.34 5.74 -9.55
N GLN A 65 -8.95 5.42 -8.41
CA GLN A 65 -9.64 6.37 -7.55
C GLN A 65 -9.07 6.31 -6.15
N VAL A 66 -8.38 7.37 -5.76
CA VAL A 66 -7.75 7.47 -4.44
C VAL A 66 -8.47 8.52 -3.62
N LYS A 67 -9.01 8.09 -2.46
CA LYS A 67 -9.93 8.90 -1.64
C LYS A 67 -9.28 9.23 -0.29
N PHE A 68 -9.03 10.51 -0.07
CA PHE A 68 -8.34 11.07 1.07
C PHE A 68 -9.35 11.70 2.04
N HIS A 69 -9.19 11.45 3.33
CA HIS A 69 -9.98 12.10 4.39
C HIS A 69 -9.25 12.03 5.73
N GLN A 70 -9.73 12.78 6.72
CA GLN A 70 -9.24 12.76 8.09
C GLN A 70 -9.46 11.40 8.76
N ALA A 71 -8.50 10.94 9.54
CA ALA A 71 -8.71 9.81 10.43
C ALA A 71 -9.77 10.16 11.48
N TYR A 72 -10.67 9.23 11.74
CA TYR A 72 -11.71 9.39 12.74
C TYR A 72 -11.98 8.07 13.42
N ASN A 73 -12.45 8.12 14.66
CA ASN A 73 -12.86 6.95 15.41
C ASN A 73 -14.10 6.32 14.76
N ALA A 74 -14.04 5.04 14.38
CA ALA A 74 -15.13 4.38 13.68
C ALA A 74 -16.44 4.29 14.49
N ILE A 75 -16.35 4.33 15.83
CA ILE A 75 -17.47 4.25 16.76
C ILE A 75 -18.00 5.65 17.08
N THR A 76 -17.18 6.52 17.69
CA THR A 76 -17.63 7.86 18.14
C THR A 76 -17.77 8.85 16.98
N ARG A 77 -17.17 8.52 15.82
CA ARG A 77 -17.07 9.40 14.64
C ARG A 77 -16.30 10.68 14.91
N GLU A 78 -15.60 10.83 16.02
CA GLU A 78 -14.76 11.99 16.28
C GLU A 78 -13.49 11.95 15.44
N VAL A 79 -13.05 13.11 14.95
CA VAL A 79 -11.82 13.24 14.18
C VAL A 79 -10.64 13.15 15.14
N ASP A 80 -9.65 12.34 14.77
CA ASP A 80 -8.35 12.34 15.41
C ASP A 80 -7.41 13.23 14.60
N LEU A 81 -7.14 14.44 15.12
CA LEU A 81 -6.29 15.41 14.43
C LEU A 81 -4.83 14.97 14.35
N GLY A 82 -4.33 14.28 15.38
CA GLY A 82 -2.95 13.78 15.41
C GLY A 82 -2.74 12.71 14.35
N VAL A 83 -3.61 11.71 14.32
CA VAL A 83 -3.57 10.63 13.32
C VAL A 83 -3.88 11.17 11.91
N SER A 84 -4.78 12.16 11.79
CA SER A 84 -5.04 12.82 10.50
C SER A 84 -3.81 13.53 9.96
N GLN A 85 -3.06 14.23 10.83
CA GLN A 85 -1.83 14.91 10.45
C GLN A 85 -0.75 13.89 10.05
N GLN A 86 -0.56 12.84 10.85
CA GLN A 86 0.37 11.74 10.52
C GLN A 86 0.05 11.11 9.16
N LEU A 87 -1.22 10.81 8.89
CA LEU A 87 -1.66 10.29 7.61
C LEU A 87 -1.36 11.27 6.48
N PHE A 88 -1.66 12.56 6.66
CA PHE A 88 -1.39 13.59 5.66
C PHE A 88 0.10 13.72 5.35
N ASP A 89 0.95 13.69 6.37
CA ASP A 89 2.41 13.85 6.25
C ASP A 89 3.09 12.69 5.54
N SER A 90 2.45 11.51 5.50
CA SER A 90 2.95 10.37 4.72
C SER A 90 2.93 10.64 3.20
N TYR A 91 2.10 11.56 2.71
CA TYR A 91 1.90 11.73 1.28
C TYR A 91 3.03 12.50 0.60
N PRO A 92 3.34 12.19 -0.67
CA PRO A 92 4.29 12.98 -1.46
C PRO A 92 3.94 14.48 -1.45
N THR A 93 4.96 15.34 -1.44
CA THR A 93 4.79 16.80 -1.31
C THR A 93 3.85 17.37 -2.37
N ALA A 94 3.92 16.91 -3.62
CA ALA A 94 3.01 17.34 -4.69
C ALA A 94 1.55 16.95 -4.42
N VAL A 95 1.32 15.77 -3.86
CA VAL A 95 -0.02 15.29 -3.46
C VAL A 95 -0.54 16.11 -2.29
N ARG A 96 0.28 16.38 -1.27
CA ARG A 96 -0.10 17.26 -0.15
C ARG A 96 -0.46 18.66 -0.63
N ALA A 97 0.35 19.26 -1.51
CA ALA A 97 0.07 20.57 -2.10
C ALA A 97 -1.26 20.58 -2.88
N ARG A 98 -1.55 19.53 -3.66
CA ARG A 98 -2.81 19.39 -4.38
C ARG A 98 -4.04 19.28 -3.47
N LEU A 99 -3.89 18.63 -2.31
CA LEU A 99 -4.96 18.40 -1.34
C LEU A 99 -5.17 19.61 -0.41
N GLY A 100 -4.09 20.33 -0.07
CA GLY A 100 -4.03 21.41 0.91
C GLY A 100 -4.07 20.89 2.36
N TYR A 101 -5.16 20.20 2.71
CA TYR A 101 -5.39 19.60 4.03
C TYR A 101 -6.41 18.46 3.92
N LEU A 102 -6.53 17.63 4.95
CA LEU A 102 -7.56 16.59 5.01
C LEU A 102 -8.85 17.10 5.65
N THR A 103 -9.98 16.69 5.11
CA THR A 103 -11.34 16.94 5.62
C THR A 103 -12.03 15.64 6.00
N ARG A 104 -13.15 15.71 6.72
CA ARG A 104 -14.01 14.53 6.92
C ARG A 104 -14.59 13.99 5.63
N GLN A 105 -14.93 14.88 4.70
CA GLN A 105 -15.42 14.52 3.38
C GLN A 105 -14.25 14.03 2.53
N TYR A 106 -14.52 13.08 1.64
CA TYR A 106 -13.52 12.58 0.72
C TYR A 106 -13.08 13.67 -0.26
N LYS A 107 -11.78 13.93 -0.30
CA LYS A 107 -11.12 14.50 -1.47
C LYS A 107 -10.69 13.34 -2.35
N VAL A 108 -11.03 13.38 -3.63
CA VAL A 108 -10.72 12.30 -4.57
C VAL A 108 -9.70 12.81 -5.58
N LEU A 109 -8.61 12.06 -5.77
CA LEU A 109 -7.72 12.24 -6.90
C LEU A 109 -7.79 10.99 -7.78
N SER A 110 -7.94 11.22 -9.08
CA SER A 110 -7.83 10.17 -10.08
C SER A 110 -6.38 9.69 -10.24
N GLY A 111 -6.21 8.50 -10.79
CA GLY A 111 -4.89 7.99 -11.17
C GLY A 111 -4.14 8.91 -12.12
N ARG A 112 -4.84 9.46 -13.13
CA ARG A 112 -4.27 10.47 -14.04
C ARG A 112 -3.77 11.72 -13.32
N GLU A 113 -4.52 12.25 -12.36
CA GLU A 113 -4.06 13.39 -11.56
C GLU A 113 -2.84 13.03 -10.72
N LEU A 114 -2.83 11.87 -10.09
CA LEU A 114 -1.68 11.40 -9.31
C LEU A 114 -0.44 11.21 -10.20
N ILE A 115 -0.60 10.67 -11.41
CA ILE A 115 0.49 10.54 -12.38
C ILE A 115 1.02 11.92 -12.79
N ALA A 116 0.12 12.88 -13.04
CA ALA A 116 0.53 14.26 -13.34
C ALA A 116 1.25 14.95 -12.17
N LEU A 117 1.04 14.48 -10.93
CA LEU A 117 1.75 14.93 -9.72
C LEU A 117 3.07 14.17 -9.46
N GLY A 118 3.48 13.28 -10.37
CA GLY A 118 4.75 12.57 -10.31
C GLY A 118 4.66 11.12 -9.80
N MET A 119 3.47 10.55 -9.63
CA MET A 119 3.34 9.12 -9.35
C MET A 119 3.62 8.29 -10.62
N ARG A 120 4.25 7.12 -10.47
CA ARG A 120 4.49 6.20 -11.60
C ARG A 120 3.17 5.64 -12.14
N ASN A 121 3.07 5.53 -13.46
CA ASN A 121 1.97 4.86 -14.14
C ASN A 121 2.19 3.34 -14.15
N CYS A 122 1.20 2.55 -13.73
CA CYS A 122 1.31 1.08 -13.72
C CYS A 122 1.22 0.42 -15.11
N ASN A 123 0.79 1.13 -16.14
CA ASN A 123 0.67 0.55 -17.47
C ASN A 123 2.06 0.23 -18.04
N PRO A 124 2.26 -0.95 -18.65
CA PRO A 124 3.55 -1.33 -19.20
C PRO A 124 4.02 -0.31 -20.26
N GLY A 125 5.31 0.04 -20.22
CA GLY A 125 5.93 1.00 -21.14
C GLY A 125 5.94 2.46 -20.67
N HIS A 126 5.53 2.73 -19.43
CA HIS A 126 5.60 4.07 -18.80
C HIS A 126 6.53 4.13 -17.57
N ASP A 127 7.49 3.22 -17.48
CA ASP A 127 8.48 3.16 -16.40
C ASP A 127 9.60 4.21 -16.60
N ASP A 128 9.24 5.49 -16.61
CA ASP A 128 10.17 6.60 -16.86
C ASP A 128 11.01 7.00 -15.62
N GLY A 129 11.07 6.19 -14.55
CA GLY A 129 11.67 6.74 -13.32
C GLY A 129 11.87 5.86 -12.09
N VAL A 130 11.82 4.53 -12.19
CA VAL A 130 12.42 3.71 -11.12
C VAL A 130 13.71 3.14 -11.65
N MET A 131 14.82 3.73 -11.22
CA MET A 131 16.14 3.10 -11.23
C MET A 131 16.13 1.91 -10.26
N ILE A 132 15.28 0.91 -10.52
CA ILE A 132 15.54 -0.43 -10.02
C ILE A 132 16.76 -0.85 -10.82
N ALA A 133 17.92 -0.91 -10.18
CA ALA A 133 19.07 -1.60 -10.76
C ALA A 133 18.53 -2.95 -11.25
N SER A 134 18.43 -3.11 -12.57
CA SER A 134 17.79 -4.24 -13.19
C SER A 134 18.31 -5.50 -12.52
N ARG A 135 17.48 -6.17 -11.72
CA ARG A 135 17.75 -7.56 -11.40
C ARG A 135 17.63 -8.26 -12.74
N LYS A 136 18.78 -8.58 -13.32
CA LYS A 136 18.92 -9.46 -14.48
C LYS A 136 17.95 -10.62 -14.28
N ASP A 137 17.02 -10.78 -15.21
CA ASP A 137 16.06 -11.88 -15.17
C ASP A 137 16.82 -13.20 -15.01
N PRO A 138 16.45 -14.07 -14.05
CA PRO A 138 17.09 -15.37 -13.91
C PRO A 138 16.91 -16.24 -15.17
N ALA A 139 15.94 -15.91 -16.03
CA ALA A 139 15.75 -16.54 -17.34
C ALA A 139 16.84 -16.17 -18.37
N GLN A 140 17.44 -14.98 -18.28
CA GLN A 140 18.54 -14.56 -19.17
C GLN A 140 19.93 -15.00 -18.66
N ALA A 141 20.04 -15.39 -17.38
CA ALA A 141 21.29 -15.91 -16.83
C ALA A 141 21.61 -17.34 -17.30
N ILE A 142 20.59 -18.12 -17.69
CA ILE A 142 20.76 -19.50 -18.15
C ILE A 142 21.19 -19.56 -19.62
N ALA A 143 20.88 -18.53 -20.41
CA ALA A 143 21.25 -18.46 -21.84
C ALA A 143 22.67 -17.92 -22.11
N GLN A 144 23.40 -17.47 -21.08
CA GLN A 144 24.76 -16.90 -21.22
C GLN A 144 25.85 -17.79 -20.59
N ALA A 145 25.52 -19.01 -20.18
CA ALA A 145 26.45 -19.93 -19.52
C ALA A 145 27.29 -20.79 -20.51
N GLU A 146 27.39 -20.38 -21.77
CA GLU A 146 28.23 -21.05 -22.77
C GLU A 146 29.21 -20.04 -23.38
N THR A 147 30.30 -19.71 -22.66
CA THR A 147 31.63 -19.40 -23.22
C THR A 147 32.69 -19.30 -22.11
N PRO A 148 33.99 -19.58 -22.39
CA PRO A 148 34.96 -20.00 -21.38
C PRO A 148 35.52 -18.85 -20.51
N HIS A 149 35.64 -19.14 -19.21
CA HIS A 149 36.26 -18.28 -18.19
C HIS A 149 37.80 -18.31 -18.25
N ASP A 150 38.41 -17.44 -19.06
CA ASP A 150 39.86 -17.15 -18.97
C ASP A 150 40.17 -15.65 -18.72
N ASP A 151 39.25 -14.74 -19.02
CA ASP A 151 39.52 -13.30 -18.97
C ASP A 151 39.45 -12.67 -17.56
N ALA A 152 38.65 -13.24 -16.66
CA ALA A 152 38.42 -12.66 -15.33
C ALA A 152 39.67 -12.75 -14.43
N LEU A 153 40.40 -13.87 -14.50
CA LEU A 153 41.59 -14.09 -13.69
C LEU A 153 42.81 -13.30 -14.23
N GLN A 154 42.91 -13.15 -15.56
CA GLN A 154 43.95 -12.33 -16.19
C GLN A 154 43.77 -10.84 -15.90
N SER A 155 42.52 -10.37 -15.81
CA SER A 155 42.20 -8.99 -15.40
C SER A 155 42.70 -8.69 -13.98
N MET A 156 42.41 -9.59 -13.02
CA MET A 156 42.87 -9.44 -11.64
C MET A 156 44.41 -9.51 -11.53
N ALA A 157 45.05 -10.43 -12.26
CA ALA A 157 46.50 -10.57 -12.26
C ALA A 157 47.21 -9.32 -12.84
N LYS A 158 46.62 -8.65 -13.84
CA LYS A 158 47.13 -7.38 -14.37
C LYS A 158 47.01 -6.26 -13.34
N SER A 159 45.88 -6.13 -12.66
CA SER A 159 45.67 -5.07 -11.65
C SER A 159 46.63 -5.18 -10.46
N VAL A 160 46.90 -6.40 -9.98
CA VAL A 160 47.86 -6.60 -8.86
C VAL A 160 49.29 -6.29 -9.29
N LYS A 161 49.70 -6.69 -10.50
CA LYS A 161 51.04 -6.37 -11.03
C LYS A 161 51.26 -4.87 -11.20
N THR A 162 50.25 -4.13 -11.67
CA THR A 162 50.33 -2.66 -11.81
C THR A 162 50.42 -1.95 -10.46
N ALA A 163 49.72 -2.44 -9.43
CA ALA A 163 49.79 -1.88 -8.08
C ALA A 163 51.16 -2.11 -7.42
N VAL A 164 51.74 -3.30 -7.59
CA VAL A 164 53.06 -3.65 -7.04
C VAL A 164 54.18 -2.90 -7.76
N ALA A 165 54.12 -2.76 -9.09
CA ALA A 165 55.09 -1.96 -9.85
C ALA A 165 55.08 -0.47 -9.45
N LYS A 166 53.90 0.06 -9.11
CA LYS A 166 53.75 1.45 -8.64
C LYS A 166 54.29 1.66 -7.22
N ALA A 167 54.27 0.63 -6.37
CA ALA A 167 54.83 0.69 -5.02
C ALA A 167 56.37 0.60 -5.01
N LEU A 168 56.95 -0.14 -5.96
CA LEU A 168 58.40 -0.36 -6.06
C LEU A 168 59.15 0.73 -6.85
N ALA A 169 58.44 1.60 -7.57
CA ALA A 169 59.03 2.66 -8.38
C ALA A 169 59.15 4.03 -7.67
N ARG A 170 59.04 4.10 -6.33
CA ARG A 170 59.26 5.36 -5.59
C ARG A 170 60.77 5.63 -5.47
N PRO A 171 61.29 6.77 -5.97
CA PRO A 171 62.64 7.21 -5.62
C PRO A 171 62.68 7.63 -4.15
N GLU A 172 63.78 7.28 -3.48
CA GLU A 172 64.09 7.66 -2.11
C GLU A 172 64.20 9.19 -1.99
N GLY A 173 63.49 9.76 -1.02
CA GLY A 173 63.70 11.14 -0.56
C GLY A 173 62.61 12.14 -0.92
N GLU A 174 61.42 12.01 -0.33
CA GLU A 174 60.59 13.17 0.08
C GLU A 174 59.65 12.75 1.24
N PRO A 175 59.42 13.63 2.23
CA PRO A 175 58.61 13.32 3.41
C PRO A 175 57.13 13.14 3.02
N ALA A 176 56.54 12.05 3.50
CA ALA A 176 55.12 11.83 3.41
C ALA A 176 54.37 12.92 4.20
N GLU A 177 53.54 13.71 3.52
CA GLU A 177 52.42 14.40 4.18
C GLU A 177 51.55 13.33 4.83
N ALA A 178 51.68 13.22 6.15
CA ALA A 178 50.72 12.54 6.98
C ALA A 178 49.39 13.27 6.81
N LEU A 179 48.42 12.63 6.15
CA LEU A 179 47.02 12.96 6.31
C LEU A 179 46.70 12.86 7.80
N ALA A 180 46.64 14.03 8.45
CA ALA A 180 46.25 14.17 9.83
C ALA A 180 44.83 13.62 10.01
N PHE A 181 44.73 12.42 10.57
CA PHE A 181 43.55 12.03 11.33
C PHE A 181 43.50 12.96 12.54
N ALA A 182 42.59 13.93 12.48
CA ALA A 182 42.26 14.74 13.64
C ALA A 182 41.71 13.82 14.73
N ASP A 183 42.56 13.58 15.72
CA ASP A 183 42.29 12.95 16.99
C ASP A 183 41.23 13.79 17.73
N ARG A 184 39.96 13.39 17.64
CA ARG A 184 38.92 13.88 18.55
C ARG A 184 39.05 13.11 19.85
N SER A 185 39.91 13.63 20.73
CA SER A 185 39.84 13.29 22.16
C SER A 185 38.43 13.62 22.69
N PRO A 186 37.82 12.73 23.50
CA PRO A 186 36.53 12.98 24.11
C PRO A 186 36.64 14.12 25.13
N ALA A 187 35.71 15.08 25.07
CA ALA A 187 35.57 16.13 26.07
C ALA A 187 35.30 15.53 27.46
N PRO A 188 35.80 16.13 28.56
CA PRO A 188 35.45 15.71 29.90
C PRO A 188 33.94 15.92 30.15
N PRO A 189 33.29 15.05 30.94
CA PRO A 189 31.87 15.17 31.23
C PRO A 189 31.61 16.47 32.02
N GLN A 190 30.73 17.31 31.48
CA GLN A 190 30.16 18.45 32.20
C GLN A 190 29.34 17.92 33.40
N PRO A 191 29.49 18.49 34.61
CA PRO A 191 28.61 18.16 35.72
C PRO A 191 27.17 18.56 35.41
N LEU A 192 26.24 17.63 35.60
CA LEU A 192 24.80 17.92 35.54
C LEU A 192 24.44 18.94 36.63
N PRO A 193 23.61 19.96 36.33
CA PRO A 193 23.04 20.79 37.38
C PRO A 193 22.11 19.93 38.25
N ALA A 194 22.35 19.95 39.56
CA ALA A 194 21.52 19.31 40.56
C ALA A 194 20.10 19.90 40.54
N MET A 195 19.13 19.14 40.05
CA MET A 195 17.72 19.37 40.36
C MET A 195 17.43 18.69 41.70
N ALA A 196 17.73 19.42 42.78
CA ALA A 196 17.09 19.19 44.06
C ALA A 196 15.65 19.71 43.98
N GLY A 197 14.67 18.82 44.21
CA GLY A 197 13.31 19.24 44.50
C GLY A 197 12.24 18.33 43.90
N LEU A 198 11.48 17.69 44.80
CA LEU A 198 10.15 17.12 44.60
C LEU A 198 10.08 15.67 44.09
N SER A 199 10.62 14.73 44.87
CA SER A 199 9.98 13.42 45.02
C SER A 199 8.71 13.61 45.87
N GLN A 200 7.59 13.95 45.24
CA GLN A 200 6.28 13.62 45.79
C GLN A 200 5.88 12.28 45.19
N GLU A 201 5.84 11.25 46.04
CA GLU A 201 5.05 10.05 45.80
C GLU A 201 3.60 10.49 45.59
N VAL A 202 3.16 10.54 44.34
CA VAL A 202 1.74 10.65 44.01
C VAL A 202 1.18 9.25 44.16
N GLU A 203 0.55 9.01 45.32
CA GLU A 203 -0.28 7.83 45.57
C GLU A 203 -1.43 7.84 44.55
N ILE A 204 -1.34 6.96 43.56
CA ILE A 204 -2.37 6.78 42.54
C ILE A 204 -3.57 6.12 43.25
N PRO A 205 -4.75 6.78 43.35
CA PRO A 205 -5.91 6.16 43.97
C PRO A 205 -6.33 4.97 43.12
N LEU A 206 -6.47 3.79 43.73
CA LEU A 206 -7.03 2.64 43.02
C LEU A 206 -8.44 2.97 42.50
N PRO A 207 -8.81 2.49 41.30
CA PRO A 207 -10.16 2.66 40.80
C PRO A 207 -11.18 2.04 41.77
N PRO A 208 -12.40 2.61 41.88
CA PRO A 208 -13.44 2.08 42.76
C PRO A 208 -13.75 0.63 42.41
N ARG A 209 -13.95 -0.20 43.43
CA ARG A 209 -14.38 -1.60 43.25
C ARG A 209 -15.67 -1.63 42.45
N ARG A 210 -15.71 -2.49 41.42
CA ARG A 210 -16.91 -2.79 40.65
C ARG A 210 -18.01 -3.27 41.62
N PRO A 211 -19.24 -2.73 41.54
CA PRO A 211 -20.33 -3.21 42.37
C PRO A 211 -20.63 -4.69 42.08
N ASP A 212 -20.80 -5.46 43.15
CA ASP A 212 -21.22 -6.85 43.07
C ASP A 212 -22.65 -6.92 42.51
N PHE A 213 -22.78 -7.31 41.25
CA PHE A 213 -24.07 -7.74 40.72
C PHE A 213 -24.39 -9.11 41.31
N ARG A 214 -24.97 -9.11 42.52
CA ARG A 214 -25.76 -10.23 42.99
C ARG A 214 -26.98 -10.33 42.08
N VAL A 215 -26.96 -11.32 41.20
CA VAL A 215 -28.16 -11.77 40.49
C VAL A 215 -29.12 -12.26 41.56
N ALA A 216 -30.12 -11.45 41.88
CA ALA A 216 -31.25 -11.88 42.68
C ALA A 216 -31.99 -12.96 41.87
N ALA A 217 -32.07 -14.15 42.47
CA ALA A 217 -32.84 -15.26 41.96
C ALA A 217 -34.30 -14.82 41.76
N ILE A 218 -34.84 -15.17 40.59
CA ILE A 218 -36.23 -15.00 40.23
C ILE A 218 -37.05 -15.94 41.12
N THR A 219 -37.98 -15.38 41.90
CA THR A 219 -39.10 -16.12 42.48
C THR A 219 -40.40 -15.60 41.87
N PRO A 220 -41.30 -16.48 41.39
CA PRO A 220 -42.55 -16.06 40.78
C PRO A 220 -43.66 -15.86 41.83
N ALA A 221 -44.60 -15.01 41.43
CA ALA A 221 -45.98 -14.88 41.89
C ALA A 221 -46.24 -14.26 43.27
N GLU A 222 -46.79 -13.04 43.25
CA GLU A 222 -48.00 -12.76 44.02
C GLU A 222 -48.88 -11.74 43.29
N THR A 223 -50.11 -12.18 43.00
CA THR A 223 -51.22 -11.43 42.42
C THR A 223 -51.85 -10.50 43.47
N VAL A 224 -51.91 -9.19 43.22
CA VAL A 224 -52.90 -8.31 43.86
C VAL A 224 -53.28 -7.14 42.93
N GLY A 225 -54.60 -6.99 42.71
CA GLY A 225 -55.26 -5.69 42.76
C GLY A 225 -55.32 -4.85 41.48
N VAL A 226 -56.34 -5.10 40.67
CA VAL A 226 -56.87 -4.14 39.70
C VAL A 226 -57.60 -3.03 40.47
N ALA A 227 -57.13 -1.79 40.35
CA ALA A 227 -57.93 -0.60 40.58
C ALA A 227 -57.67 0.37 39.41
N ALA A 228 -58.74 0.62 38.65
CA ALA A 228 -58.76 1.54 37.54
C ALA A 228 -58.75 2.97 38.06
N GLU A 229 -57.77 3.77 37.64
CA GLU A 229 -57.86 5.22 37.72
C GLU A 229 -57.59 5.79 36.33
N THR A 230 -58.67 6.30 35.76
CA THR A 230 -58.75 7.03 34.50
C THR A 230 -57.98 8.34 34.61
N ALA A 231 -56.85 8.44 33.92
CA ALA A 231 -56.19 9.72 33.66
C ALA A 231 -56.11 9.96 32.14
N SER A 232 -56.73 11.07 31.76
CA SER A 232 -56.94 11.60 30.42
C SER A 232 -55.68 11.64 29.56
N ALA A 233 -55.75 11.03 28.37
CA ALA A 233 -54.78 11.23 27.31
C ALA A 233 -54.85 12.67 26.75
N PRO A 234 -53.71 13.30 26.40
CA PRO A 234 -53.71 14.52 25.60
C PRO A 234 -54.12 14.21 24.14
N PRO A 235 -54.75 15.15 23.41
CA PRO A 235 -55.20 14.92 22.04
C PRO A 235 -54.01 14.69 21.09
N PRO A 236 -54.19 13.93 20.00
CA PRO A 236 -53.16 13.76 18.99
C PRO A 236 -52.89 15.10 18.29
N VAL A 237 -51.61 15.49 18.28
CA VAL A 237 -51.13 16.57 17.41
C VAL A 237 -51.32 16.14 15.97
N VAL A 238 -52.26 16.80 15.29
CA VAL A 238 -52.44 16.71 13.84
C VAL A 238 -51.27 17.44 13.20
N ILE A 239 -50.23 16.72 12.79
CA ILE A 239 -49.23 17.25 11.87
C ILE A 239 -49.83 17.14 10.47
N ALA A 240 -50.19 18.29 9.90
CA ALA A 240 -50.59 18.43 8.51
C ALA A 240 -49.48 17.87 7.59
N PRO A 241 -49.82 17.18 6.48
CA PRO A 241 -48.83 16.75 5.52
C PRO A 241 -48.21 17.98 4.85
N LEU A 242 -46.93 18.22 5.14
CA LEU A 242 -46.11 19.12 4.33
C LEU A 242 -46.06 18.55 2.91
N ALA A 243 -46.44 19.42 1.97
CA ALA A 243 -46.55 19.17 0.56
C ALA A 243 -45.31 18.45 -0.01
N GLN A 244 -45.58 17.44 -0.83
CA GLN A 244 -44.62 16.87 -1.76
C GLN A 244 -44.22 17.97 -2.74
N GLU A 245 -42.95 18.38 -2.70
CA GLU A 245 -42.36 19.15 -3.78
C GLU A 245 -42.20 18.28 -5.05
N PRO A 246 -42.38 18.87 -6.24
CA PRO A 246 -42.56 18.15 -7.48
C PRO A 246 -41.28 17.47 -7.98
N THR A 247 -41.42 16.20 -8.33
CA THR A 247 -40.49 15.46 -9.19
C THR A 247 -40.58 15.97 -10.62
N ALA A 248 -39.62 16.82 -11.01
CA ALA A 248 -39.27 17.08 -12.41
C ALA A 248 -37.79 17.53 -12.41
N ASN A 249 -36.85 16.76 -12.95
CA ASN A 249 -36.60 16.78 -14.38
C ASN A 249 -35.84 15.50 -14.80
N ALA A 250 -36.57 14.52 -15.34
CA ALA A 250 -36.00 13.41 -16.06
C ALA A 250 -35.62 13.91 -17.46
N GLN A 251 -34.31 14.05 -17.71
CA GLN A 251 -33.82 14.29 -19.06
C GLN A 251 -34.17 13.08 -19.96
N PRO A 252 -34.69 13.30 -21.18
CA PRO A 252 -34.96 12.21 -22.10
C PRO A 252 -33.64 11.58 -22.55
N ARG A 253 -33.54 10.27 -22.37
CA ARG A 253 -32.51 9.43 -22.99
C ARG A 253 -32.69 9.57 -24.50
N HIS A 254 -31.76 10.22 -25.18
CA HIS A 254 -31.66 10.12 -26.62
C HIS A 254 -31.45 8.66 -26.99
N ALA A 255 -32.48 8.07 -27.60
CA ALA A 255 -32.37 6.81 -28.31
C ALA A 255 -31.29 6.95 -29.38
N PHE A 256 -30.20 6.22 -29.22
CA PHE A 256 -29.20 6.06 -30.26
C PHE A 256 -29.84 5.25 -31.38
N VAL A 257 -30.26 5.94 -32.45
CA VAL A 257 -30.64 5.31 -33.72
C VAL A 257 -29.35 4.94 -34.43
N PRO A 258 -29.01 3.65 -34.62
CA PRO A 258 -27.88 3.30 -35.46
C PRO A 258 -28.21 3.71 -36.91
N ARG A 259 -27.39 4.60 -37.48
CA ARG A 259 -27.37 4.86 -38.92
C ARG A 259 -27.05 3.55 -39.64
N ARG A 260 -28.02 3.10 -40.42
CA ARG A 260 -27.89 2.03 -41.42
C ARG A 260 -26.91 2.54 -42.48
N MET A 261 -25.68 2.03 -42.48
CA MET A 261 -24.79 2.12 -43.63
C MET A 261 -25.36 1.20 -44.71
N GLU A 262 -25.88 1.77 -45.79
CA GLU A 262 -26.11 1.04 -47.03
C GLU A 262 -24.77 0.61 -47.61
N GLY A 263 -24.61 -0.69 -47.93
CA GLY A 263 -23.49 -1.18 -48.76
C GLY A 263 -22.63 -2.33 -48.23
N GLY A 264 -22.95 -2.97 -47.11
CA GLY A 264 -22.19 -4.13 -46.61
C GLY A 264 -22.85 -5.47 -46.93
N THR A 265 -22.34 -6.20 -47.92
CA THR A 265 -22.70 -7.60 -48.23
C THR A 265 -22.49 -8.53 -47.02
N PRO A 266 -23.38 -9.50 -46.76
CA PRO A 266 -23.19 -10.45 -45.67
C PRO A 266 -22.22 -11.57 -46.06
N MET A 267 -21.13 -11.72 -45.32
CA MET A 267 -20.30 -12.93 -45.32
C MET A 267 -20.92 -13.97 -44.39
N LEU A 268 -21.49 -15.00 -44.98
CA LEU A 268 -21.76 -16.29 -44.35
C LEU A 268 -20.43 -17.06 -44.20
N ALA A 269 -20.12 -17.56 -43.01
CA ALA A 269 -19.35 -18.79 -42.77
C ALA A 269 -19.37 -19.11 -41.27
N THR A 270 -20.18 -20.06 -40.82
CA THR A 270 -19.79 -21.47 -40.54
C THR A 270 -18.59 -21.60 -39.61
N GLY A 271 -18.86 -22.12 -38.40
CA GLY A 271 -17.92 -22.19 -37.30
C GLY A 271 -16.92 -23.34 -37.33
N ARG A 272 -16.22 -23.50 -36.20
CA ARG A 272 -15.80 -24.77 -35.61
C ARG A 272 -15.16 -24.49 -34.24
N PHE A 273 -15.75 -25.10 -33.22
CA PHE A 273 -15.16 -25.30 -31.91
C PHE A 273 -13.93 -26.19 -32.07
N TYR A 274 -12.77 -25.74 -31.60
CA TYR A 274 -11.58 -26.58 -31.38
C TYR A 274 -11.41 -26.75 -29.86
N PRO A 275 -11.44 -27.97 -29.30
CA PRO A 275 -10.92 -28.22 -27.97
C PRO A 275 -9.38 -28.33 -27.99
N PRO A 276 -8.69 -28.05 -26.88
CA PRO A 276 -7.24 -28.20 -26.78
C PRO A 276 -6.81 -29.68 -26.72
N PRO A 277 -5.60 -30.02 -27.18
CA PRO A 277 -5.07 -31.39 -27.11
C PRO A 277 -4.63 -31.77 -25.70
N ASP A 278 -4.93 -33.02 -25.36
CA ASP A 278 -4.59 -33.75 -24.14
C ASP A 278 -3.12 -34.20 -24.21
N GLU A 279 -2.33 -33.84 -23.20
CA GLU A 279 -0.89 -34.07 -23.13
C GLU A 279 -0.63 -35.32 -22.27
N ARG A 280 -0.83 -36.51 -22.84
CA ARG A 280 -0.33 -37.78 -22.31
C ARG A 280 0.01 -38.76 -23.44
N GLN A 281 1.06 -39.54 -23.21
CA GLN A 281 1.56 -40.68 -23.99
C GLN A 281 2.53 -40.38 -25.13
N ALA A 282 3.81 -40.28 -24.75
CA ALA A 282 4.88 -40.93 -25.51
C ALA A 282 5.86 -41.58 -24.52
N ASP A 283 5.49 -42.77 -24.05
CA ASP A 283 6.43 -43.74 -23.50
C ASP A 283 6.22 -45.05 -24.26
N ARG A 284 7.32 -45.78 -24.48
CA ARG A 284 7.52 -47.04 -25.24
C ARG A 284 8.04 -46.92 -26.68
N GLY A 285 9.33 -47.24 -26.80
CA GLY A 285 9.73 -48.53 -27.39
C GLY A 285 10.58 -48.45 -28.65
N GLY A 286 11.82 -48.95 -28.59
CA GLY A 286 12.64 -49.17 -29.79
C GLY A 286 14.12 -49.49 -29.58
N GLU A 287 14.44 -50.55 -28.82
CA GLU A 287 15.75 -51.21 -28.88
C GLU A 287 16.04 -51.80 -30.29
N ARG A 288 17.27 -51.65 -30.82
CA ARG A 288 18.27 -52.75 -31.08
C ARG A 288 19.29 -52.40 -32.18
N LYS A 289 20.57 -52.70 -31.85
CA LYS A 289 21.65 -53.37 -32.64
C LYS A 289 22.18 -52.60 -33.88
N THR A 290 23.46 -52.61 -34.27
CA THR A 290 24.58 -53.55 -34.06
C THR A 290 25.91 -52.92 -34.53
N SER A 291 27.00 -53.27 -33.83
CA SER A 291 28.38 -53.52 -34.29
C SER A 291 28.87 -53.06 -35.68
N GLY A 292 30.02 -52.36 -35.66
CA GLY A 292 31.29 -52.86 -36.19
C GLY A 292 31.56 -52.74 -37.70
N SER A 293 32.49 -51.84 -38.05
CA SER A 293 33.76 -52.14 -38.74
C SER A 293 34.62 -50.89 -38.84
#